data_AF-A0A4Y2NJ22-F1
#
_entry.id   AF-A0A4Y2NJ22-F1
#
_cell.length_a   1.000
_cell.length_b   1.000
_cell.length_c   1.000
_cell.angle_alpha   90.00
_cell.angle_beta   90.00
_cell.angle_gamma   90.00
#
_symmetry.space_group_name_H-M   'P 1'
#
loop_
_entity.id
_entity.type
_entity.pdbx_description
1 polymer ?
#
loop_
_entity_poly.entity_id
_entity_poly.type
_entity_poly.pdbx_seq_one_letter_code
_entity_poly.pdbx_strand_id
1 'polypeptide(L)'
;MEDPGIKSVQKVKVRKWHHNEIEVLLESWKCNYHIKRQVGDKNNSLFYNAIRKDLYLHGYKRSVNEIVVKTHWLLKSYRQEKKSVLKNGCLGNFPFFFDLVDIEKMELQTESINTKSGVDRSRASDERGEEIIEEGNDPEGTQIIEENLPNDRCISDSTSQSCSVDNYSEEREPDEDVAKDTSISVNNPHLPSNDLQASTEDILLGFYEAFRKTNRQLKRNDATLLGLFKEQNEIFKTQTNLMKKLMKQY
;
A
#
# COMPACT_ATOMS: atom_id res chain seq x y z
N MET A 1 -37.01 47.20 11.71
CA MET A 1 -36.94 45.73 11.61
C MET A 1 -36.17 45.44 10.34
N GLU A 2 -34.88 45.20 10.46
CA GLU A 2 -34.01 44.88 9.32
C GLU A 2 -33.99 43.37 9.10
N ASP A 3 -34.25 42.97 7.86
CA ASP A 3 -34.39 41.60 7.40
C ASP A 3 -32.99 40.95 7.31
N PRO A 4 -32.71 39.84 8.02
CA PRO A 4 -31.40 39.20 7.97
C PRO A 4 -31.13 38.63 6.58
N GLY A 5 -30.36 39.38 5.78
CA GLY A 5 -29.98 39.06 4.42
C GLY A 5 -29.47 37.61 4.26
N ILE A 6 -30.23 36.84 3.49
CA ILE A 6 -29.91 35.46 3.10
C ILE A 6 -28.63 35.49 2.27
N LYS A 7 -27.50 35.10 2.86
CA LYS A 7 -26.22 34.96 2.16
C LYS A 7 -26.37 33.86 1.12
N SER A 8 -26.31 34.24 -0.15
CA SER A 8 -26.39 33.32 -1.29
C SER A 8 -25.35 32.20 -1.14
N VAL A 9 -25.80 30.96 -1.03
CA VAL A 9 -24.93 29.78 -0.97
C VAL A 9 -24.26 29.60 -2.33
N GLN A 10 -22.98 29.98 -2.43
CA GLN A 10 -22.22 29.73 -3.65
C GLN A 10 -22.02 28.23 -3.83
N LYS A 11 -22.52 27.68 -4.95
CA LYS A 11 -22.30 26.28 -5.33
C LYS A 11 -20.81 26.08 -5.61
N VAL A 12 -20.11 25.44 -4.68
CA VAL A 12 -18.70 25.05 -4.86
C VAL A 12 -18.65 24.02 -5.98
N LYS A 13 -17.95 24.34 -7.08
CA LYS A 13 -17.73 23.40 -8.18
C LYS A 13 -16.83 22.26 -7.67
N VAL A 14 -17.36 21.04 -7.62
CA VAL A 14 -16.59 19.86 -7.26
C VAL A 14 -15.61 19.53 -8.39
N ARG A 15 -14.31 19.54 -8.07
CA ARG A 15 -13.24 19.24 -9.03
C ARG A 15 -13.10 17.72 -9.20
N LYS A 16 -13.29 17.22 -10.43
CA LYS A 16 -13.15 15.79 -10.77
C LYS A 16 -11.72 15.30 -10.56
N TRP A 17 -11.56 14.04 -10.13
CA TRP A 17 -10.26 13.38 -9.97
C TRP A 17 -9.88 12.65 -11.26
N HIS A 18 -8.66 12.87 -11.74
CA HIS A 18 -8.14 12.16 -12.91
C HIS A 18 -7.51 10.81 -12.51
N HIS A 19 -7.41 9.88 -13.46
CA HIS A 19 -6.84 8.55 -13.20
C HIS A 19 -5.39 8.64 -12.68
N ASN A 20 -4.52 9.34 -13.42
CA ASN A 20 -3.11 9.53 -13.05
C ASN A 20 -2.97 10.28 -11.71
N GLU A 21 -3.91 11.16 -11.37
CA GLU A 21 -3.94 11.85 -10.08
C GLU A 21 -4.22 10.87 -8.93
N ILE A 22 -5.07 9.86 -9.16
CA ILE A 22 -5.36 8.81 -8.18
C ILE A 22 -4.17 7.85 -8.03
N GLU A 23 -3.48 7.52 -9.12
CA GLU A 23 -2.25 6.71 -9.04
C GLU A 23 -1.19 7.38 -8.17
N VAL A 24 -0.94 8.68 -8.40
CA VAL A 24 0.00 9.46 -7.56
C VAL A 24 -0.47 9.53 -6.11
N LEU A 25 -1.77 9.68 -5.86
CA LEU A 25 -2.33 9.64 -4.51
C LEU A 25 -2.04 8.29 -3.81
N LEU A 26 -2.25 7.17 -4.49
CA LEU A 26 -2.03 5.83 -3.95
C LEU A 26 -0.55 5.54 -3.73
N GLU A 27 0.32 5.94 -4.66
CA GLU A 27 1.77 5.79 -4.51
C GLU A 27 2.30 6.62 -3.33
N SER A 28 1.85 7.88 -3.23
CA SER A 28 2.18 8.76 -2.11
C SER A 28 1.68 8.19 -0.79
N TRP A 29 0.51 7.56 -0.77
CA TRP A 29 0.00 6.87 0.40
C TRP A 29 0.93 5.73 0.82
N LYS A 30 1.30 4.83 -0.09
CA LYS A 30 2.21 3.71 0.20
C LYS A 30 3.55 4.22 0.74
N CYS A 31 4.14 5.24 0.11
CA CYS A 31 5.42 5.83 0.51
C CYS A 31 5.35 6.46 1.92
N ASN A 32 4.28 7.19 2.23
CA ASN A 32 4.12 7.89 3.51
C ASN A 32 3.43 7.04 4.59
N TYR A 33 3.16 5.76 4.32
CA TYR A 33 2.40 4.88 5.23
C TYR A 33 3.07 4.75 6.61
N HIS A 34 4.40 4.79 6.65
CA HIS A 34 5.18 4.79 7.89
C HIS A 34 4.83 5.97 8.82
N ILE A 35 4.46 7.14 8.29
CA ILE A 35 4.03 8.30 9.08
C ILE A 35 2.71 7.99 9.78
N LYS A 36 1.73 7.42 9.05
CA LYS A 36 0.45 6.99 9.63
C LYS A 36 0.67 6.02 10.80
N ARG A 37 1.60 5.07 10.61
CA ARG A 37 1.97 4.10 11.66
C ARG A 37 2.57 4.76 12.91
N GLN A 38 3.48 5.72 12.75
CA GLN A 38 4.14 6.38 13.89
C GLN A 38 3.19 7.26 14.69
N VAL A 39 2.30 7.95 13.98
CA VAL A 39 1.47 9.01 14.54
C VAL A 39 0.14 8.45 15.11
N GLY A 40 -0.27 7.27 14.63
CA GLY A 40 -1.52 6.63 15.02
C GLY A 40 -2.75 7.39 14.51
N ASP A 41 -3.94 6.84 14.80
CA ASP A 41 -5.19 7.34 14.19
C ASP A 41 -5.57 8.76 14.62
N LYS A 42 -5.15 9.18 15.82
CA LYS A 42 -5.56 10.46 16.40
C LYS A 42 -4.97 11.67 15.66
N ASN A 43 -3.84 11.50 14.99
CA ASN A 43 -3.07 12.61 14.42
C ASN A 43 -2.76 12.40 12.92
N ASN A 44 -3.70 11.84 12.18
CA ASN A 44 -3.58 11.60 10.73
C ASN A 44 -3.35 12.87 9.88
N SER A 45 -3.45 14.07 10.46
CA SER A 45 -3.20 15.32 9.75
C SER A 45 -1.79 15.40 9.16
N LEU A 46 -0.77 14.90 9.84
CA LEU A 46 0.61 14.88 9.35
C LEU A 46 0.75 13.98 8.11
N PHE A 47 0.14 12.80 8.18
CA PHE A 47 0.11 11.84 7.07
C PHE A 47 -0.55 12.44 5.81
N TYR A 48 -1.74 13.03 5.94
CA TYR A 48 -2.41 13.64 4.79
C TYR A 48 -1.72 14.91 4.28
N ASN A 49 -1.03 15.65 5.15
CA ASN A 49 -0.20 16.78 4.72
C ASN A 49 1.02 16.33 3.90
N ALA A 50 1.62 15.18 4.23
CA ALA A 50 2.72 14.61 3.45
C ALA A 50 2.22 14.22 2.04
N ILE A 51 1.11 13.48 1.95
CA ILE A 51 0.47 13.14 0.67
C ILE A 51 0.14 14.39 -0.15
N ARG A 52 -0.38 15.44 0.50
CA ARG A 52 -0.68 16.71 -0.17
C ARG A 52 0.56 17.36 -0.79
N LYS A 53 1.70 17.32 -0.10
CA LYS A 53 2.97 17.84 -0.64
C LYS A 53 3.40 17.04 -1.87
N ASP A 54 3.30 15.72 -1.83
CA ASP A 54 3.66 14.86 -2.96
C ASP A 54 2.75 15.10 -4.17
N LEU A 55 1.43 15.19 -3.96
CA LEU A 55 0.50 15.58 -5.03
C LEU A 55 0.84 16.95 -5.63
N TYR A 56 1.20 17.92 -4.79
CA TYR A 56 1.58 19.25 -5.26
C TYR A 56 2.86 19.23 -6.10
N LEU A 57 3.86 18.42 -5.74
CA LEU A 57 5.08 18.23 -6.54
C LEU A 57 4.79 17.65 -7.93
N HIS A 58 3.74 16.86 -8.06
CA HIS A 58 3.25 16.33 -9.34
C HIS A 58 2.27 17.27 -10.07
N GLY A 59 2.08 18.51 -9.58
CA GLY A 59 1.21 19.51 -10.19
C GLY A 59 -0.26 19.45 -9.78
N TYR A 60 -0.65 18.53 -8.88
CA TYR A 60 -2.02 18.37 -8.42
C TYR A 60 -2.29 19.19 -7.17
N LYS A 61 -3.06 20.28 -7.33
CA LYS A 61 -3.48 21.16 -6.23
C LYS A 61 -4.77 20.64 -5.58
N ARG A 62 -4.62 19.80 -4.55
CA ARG A 62 -5.73 19.30 -3.71
C ARG A 62 -5.61 19.79 -2.27
N SER A 63 -6.75 20.05 -1.66
CA SER A 63 -6.84 20.28 -0.22
C SER A 63 -6.73 18.96 0.56
N VAL A 64 -6.35 19.05 1.83
CA VAL A 64 -6.29 17.89 2.73
C VAL A 64 -7.66 17.20 2.82
N ASN A 65 -8.74 17.98 2.92
CA ASN A 65 -10.08 17.43 3.01
C ASN A 65 -10.49 16.64 1.76
N GLU A 66 -10.19 17.15 0.56
CA GLU A 66 -10.42 16.42 -0.69
C GLU A 66 -9.66 15.09 -0.72
N ILE A 67 -8.42 15.08 -0.24
CA ILE A 67 -7.58 13.87 -0.16
C ILE A 67 -8.22 12.86 0.80
N VAL A 68 -8.65 13.28 1.99
CA VAL A 68 -9.32 12.41 2.98
C VAL A 68 -10.60 11.82 2.41
N VAL A 69 -11.47 12.65 1.82
CA VAL A 69 -12.72 12.21 1.22
C VAL A 69 -12.45 11.20 0.09
N LYS A 70 -11.48 11.48 -0.78
CA LYS A 70 -11.14 10.57 -1.88
C LYS A 70 -10.56 9.25 -1.38
N THR A 71 -9.71 9.30 -0.38
CA THR A 71 -9.14 8.14 0.33
C THR A 71 -10.24 7.24 0.90
N HIS A 72 -11.21 7.83 1.61
CA HIS A 72 -12.36 7.10 2.15
C HIS A 72 -13.22 6.48 1.04
N TRP A 73 -13.46 7.22 -0.05
CA TRP A 73 -14.20 6.71 -1.20
C TRP A 73 -13.50 5.51 -1.83
N LEU A 74 -12.17 5.59 -2.05
CA LEU A 74 -11.37 4.49 -2.60
C LEU A 74 -11.47 3.22 -1.74
N LEU A 75 -11.31 3.36 -0.41
CA LEU A 75 -11.46 2.23 0.52
C LEU A 75 -12.88 1.65 0.52
N LYS A 76 -13.91 2.50 0.44
CA LYS A 76 -15.31 2.06 0.36
C LYS A 76 -15.56 1.25 -0.91
N SER A 77 -15.12 1.77 -2.06
CA SER A 77 -15.24 1.08 -3.36
C SER A 77 -14.46 -0.23 -3.38
N TYR A 78 -13.25 -0.25 -2.83
CA TYR A 78 -12.47 -1.48 -2.68
C TYR A 78 -13.19 -2.54 -1.84
N ARG A 79 -13.74 -2.17 -0.68
CA ARG A 79 -14.47 -3.12 0.17
C ARG A 79 -15.72 -3.68 -0.53
N GLN A 80 -16.40 -2.86 -1.33
CA GLN A 80 -17.54 -3.31 -2.13
C GLN A 80 -17.09 -4.30 -3.21
N GLU A 81 -16.03 -3.98 -3.95
CA GLU A 81 -15.48 -4.84 -4.99
C GLU A 81 -14.95 -6.15 -4.41
N LYS A 82 -14.18 -6.10 -3.32
CA LYS A 82 -13.63 -7.27 -2.61
C LYS A 82 -14.71 -8.27 -2.24
N LYS A 83 -15.87 -7.79 -1.76
CA LYS A 83 -17.04 -8.64 -1.48
C LYS A 83 -17.60 -9.30 -2.75
N SER A 84 -17.65 -8.56 -3.86
CA SER A 84 -18.10 -9.10 -5.16
C SER A 84 -17.15 -10.17 -5.70
N VAL A 85 -15.84 -9.93 -5.64
CA VAL A 85 -14.79 -10.88 -6.04
C VAL A 85 -14.91 -12.18 -5.25
N LEU A 86 -15.06 -12.11 -3.93
CA LEU A 86 -15.23 -13.28 -3.07
C LEU A 86 -16.49 -14.09 -3.40
N LYS A 87 -17.57 -13.43 -3.81
CA LYS A 87 -18.85 -14.10 -4.13
C LYS A 87 -18.84 -14.73 -5.53
N ASN A 88 -18.27 -14.05 -6.52
CA ASN A 88 -18.42 -14.40 -7.92
C ASN A 88 -17.16 -15.02 -8.54
N GLY A 89 -16.03 -15.07 -7.80
CA GLY A 89 -14.75 -15.62 -8.27
C GLY A 89 -14.10 -14.85 -9.43
N CYS A 90 -14.67 -13.71 -9.84
CA CYS A 90 -14.14 -12.87 -10.91
C CYS A 90 -13.18 -11.83 -10.35
N LEU A 91 -12.12 -11.53 -11.10
CA LEU A 91 -11.23 -10.40 -10.79
C LEU A 91 -12.03 -9.10 -10.82
N GLY A 92 -11.82 -8.23 -9.84
CA GLY A 92 -12.63 -7.02 -9.66
C GLY A 92 -12.43 -6.02 -10.81
N ASN A 93 -13.52 -5.36 -11.22
CA ASN A 93 -13.51 -4.30 -12.25
C ASN A 93 -12.99 -2.96 -11.73
N PHE A 94 -12.59 -2.90 -10.47
CA PHE A 94 -12.10 -1.66 -9.85
C PHE A 94 -10.63 -1.42 -10.24
N PRO A 95 -10.30 -0.32 -10.95
CA PRO A 95 -8.97 -0.14 -11.55
C PRO A 95 -7.81 -0.17 -10.53
N PHE A 96 -8.06 0.27 -9.31
CA PHE A 96 -7.05 0.40 -8.25
C PHE A 96 -7.13 -0.71 -7.21
N PHE A 97 -7.69 -1.87 -7.56
CA PHE A 97 -7.93 -2.96 -6.60
C PHE A 97 -6.63 -3.45 -5.98
N PHE A 98 -5.63 -3.77 -6.80
CA PHE A 98 -4.35 -4.31 -6.33
C PHE A 98 -3.56 -3.31 -5.47
N ASP A 99 -3.56 -2.03 -5.83
CA ASP A 99 -2.91 -1.00 -5.02
C ASP A 99 -3.46 -0.91 -3.61
N LEU A 100 -4.79 -1.04 -3.48
CA LEU A 100 -5.45 -1.02 -2.18
C LEU A 100 -5.29 -2.33 -1.40
N VAL A 101 -5.15 -3.47 -2.09
CA VAL A 101 -4.74 -4.73 -1.45
C VAL A 101 -3.37 -4.58 -0.79
N ASP A 102 -2.42 -3.95 -1.48
CA ASP A 102 -1.08 -3.73 -0.94
C ASP A 102 -1.11 -2.81 0.28
N ILE A 103 -1.88 -1.72 0.22
CA ILE A 103 -2.07 -0.81 1.36
C ILE A 103 -2.73 -1.53 2.54
N GLU A 104 -3.76 -2.36 2.31
CA GLU A 104 -4.43 -3.15 3.36
C GLU A 104 -3.47 -4.16 4.00
N LYS A 105 -2.60 -4.81 3.21
CA LYS A 105 -1.57 -5.70 3.77
C LYS A 105 -0.57 -4.95 4.65
N MET A 106 -0.20 -3.73 4.27
CA MET A 106 0.65 -2.88 5.11
C MET A 106 -0.05 -2.53 6.43
N GLU A 107 -1.36 -2.27 6.42
CA GLU A 107 -2.16 -2.05 7.63
C GLU A 107 -2.11 -3.25 8.59
N LEU A 108 -2.38 -4.46 8.09
CA LEU A 108 -2.38 -5.67 8.92
C LEU A 108 -1.01 -5.99 9.56
N GLN A 109 0.08 -5.71 8.84
CA GLN A 109 1.43 -5.93 9.38
C GLN A 109 1.76 -5.02 10.57
N THR A 110 1.12 -3.84 10.67
CA THR A 110 1.37 -2.90 11.77
C THR A 110 0.67 -3.30 13.07
N GLU A 111 -0.51 -3.89 12.98
CA GLU A 111 -1.29 -4.32 14.15
C GLU A 111 -0.61 -5.48 14.89
N SER A 112 0.08 -6.37 14.17
CA SER A 112 0.79 -7.51 14.75
C SER A 112 1.97 -7.12 15.65
N ILE A 113 2.58 -5.96 15.41
CA ILE A 113 3.78 -5.52 16.14
C ILE A 113 3.40 -4.83 17.46
N ASN A 114 2.27 -4.12 17.49
CA ASN A 114 1.85 -3.37 18.67
C ASN A 114 1.25 -4.27 19.77
N THR A 115 0.77 -5.46 19.42
CA THR A 115 0.15 -6.40 20.37
C THR A 115 1.14 -7.26 21.15
N LYS A 116 2.40 -7.41 20.71
CA LYS A 116 3.43 -8.22 21.42
C LYS A 116 4.31 -7.43 22.40
N SER A 117 4.17 -6.11 22.47
CA SER A 117 4.86 -5.27 23.46
C SER A 117 4.12 -5.20 24.80
N GLY A 118 3.21 -6.15 25.07
CA GLY A 118 2.59 -6.34 26.38
C GLY A 118 3.65 -6.67 27.43
N VAL A 119 4.21 -5.61 28.02
CA VAL A 119 4.88 -5.62 29.30
C VAL A 119 4.01 -6.43 30.25
N ASP A 120 4.55 -7.55 30.72
CA ASP A 120 4.09 -8.25 31.93
C ASP A 120 4.09 -7.23 33.08
N ARG A 121 3.04 -6.42 33.16
CA ARG A 121 2.64 -5.83 34.42
C ARG A 121 1.94 -6.94 35.15
N SER A 122 2.74 -7.79 35.78
CA SER A 122 2.29 -8.70 36.83
C SER A 122 1.41 -7.89 37.77
N ARG A 123 0.11 -8.10 37.60
CA ARG A 123 -0.95 -7.55 38.42
C ARG A 123 -0.76 -8.20 39.78
N ALA A 124 -0.17 -7.45 40.71
CA ALA A 124 -0.27 -7.80 42.12
C ALA A 124 -1.76 -7.82 42.46
N SER A 125 -2.24 -9.01 42.78
CA SER A 125 -3.59 -9.26 43.26
C SER A 125 -3.81 -8.45 44.54
N ASP A 126 -4.73 -7.50 44.49
CA ASP A 126 -5.36 -6.97 45.70
C ASP A 126 -6.85 -7.27 45.58
N GLU A 127 -7.26 -8.29 46.33
CA GLU A 127 -8.64 -8.74 46.46
C GLU A 127 -9.37 -7.77 47.38
N ARG A 128 -10.34 -7.01 46.85
CA ARG A 128 -11.37 -6.40 47.69
C ARG A 128 -12.66 -6.12 46.94
N GLY A 129 -13.69 -6.85 47.34
CA GLY A 129 -15.04 -6.35 47.54
C GLY A 129 -15.93 -6.21 46.31
N GLU A 130 -16.75 -7.22 46.09
CA GLU A 130 -18.00 -7.09 45.33
C GLU A 130 -18.97 -6.19 46.10
N GLU A 131 -19.46 -5.13 45.44
CA GLU A 131 -20.69 -4.45 45.82
C GLU A 131 -21.54 -4.31 44.54
N ILE A 132 -22.68 -5.00 44.55
CA ILE A 132 -23.68 -5.05 43.48
C ILE A 132 -24.55 -3.80 43.62
N ILE A 133 -24.54 -2.92 42.63
CA ILE A 133 -25.58 -1.90 42.43
C ILE A 133 -26.17 -2.10 41.05
N GLU A 134 -27.40 -2.64 41.03
CA GLU A 134 -28.32 -2.55 39.90
C GLU A 134 -28.83 -1.11 39.81
N GLU A 135 -28.53 -0.41 38.72
CA GLU A 135 -29.27 0.79 38.37
C GLU A 135 -29.50 0.83 36.85
N GLY A 136 -30.77 0.72 36.47
CA GLY A 136 -31.24 0.74 35.10
C GLY A 136 -31.04 2.10 34.45
N ASN A 137 -30.88 2.09 33.13
CA ASN A 137 -31.02 3.28 32.31
C ASN A 137 -31.61 2.95 30.94
N ASP A 138 -32.58 3.77 30.58
CA ASP A 138 -33.42 3.75 29.39
C ASP A 138 -32.64 3.93 28.07
N PRO A 139 -33.12 3.37 26.94
CA PRO A 139 -32.60 3.68 25.62
C PRO A 139 -33.35 4.86 24.99
N GLU A 140 -32.83 6.09 25.15
CA GLU A 140 -33.26 7.23 24.34
C GLU A 140 -32.52 7.27 23.00
N GLY A 141 -33.31 7.31 21.92
CA GLY A 141 -32.87 7.08 20.55
C GLY A 141 -31.91 8.15 20.01
N THR A 142 -30.74 7.68 19.57
CA THR A 142 -29.85 8.48 18.73
C THR A 142 -30.27 8.33 17.27
N GLN A 143 -30.93 9.35 16.71
CA GLN A 143 -31.17 9.46 15.28
C GLN A 143 -29.84 9.74 14.57
N ILE A 144 -29.35 8.74 13.84
CA ILE A 144 -28.21 8.88 12.95
C ILE A 144 -28.68 9.65 11.71
N ILE A 145 -28.17 10.86 11.54
CA ILE A 145 -28.35 11.67 10.32
C ILE A 145 -27.56 10.99 9.21
N GLU A 146 -28.28 10.33 8.29
CA GLU A 146 -27.75 9.71 7.10
C GLU A 146 -27.37 10.81 6.08
N GLU A 147 -26.08 11.19 6.06
CA GLU A 147 -25.54 12.10 5.06
C GLU A 147 -25.64 11.46 3.66
N ASN A 148 -26.57 11.99 2.87
CA ASN A 148 -26.76 11.70 1.45
C ASN A 148 -25.51 12.10 0.64
N LEU A 149 -24.56 11.17 0.50
CA LEU A 149 -23.45 11.28 -0.44
C LEU A 149 -23.98 11.20 -1.89
N PRO A 150 -23.60 12.13 -2.78
CA PRO A 150 -24.03 12.11 -4.17
C PRO A 150 -23.53 10.85 -4.89
N ASN A 151 -24.50 10.10 -5.41
CA ASN A 151 -24.31 8.88 -6.20
C ASN A 151 -23.85 9.26 -7.61
N ASP A 152 -22.57 9.64 -7.77
CA ASP A 152 -21.97 9.87 -9.09
C ASP A 152 -21.69 8.52 -9.77
N ARG A 153 -22.73 7.96 -10.41
CA ARG A 153 -22.58 6.92 -11.43
C ARG A 153 -21.76 7.48 -12.59
N CYS A 154 -20.47 7.19 -12.61
CA CYS A 154 -19.66 7.32 -13.81
C CYS A 154 -20.06 6.21 -14.79
N ILE A 155 -21.01 6.51 -15.68
CA ILE A 155 -21.28 5.71 -16.87
C ILE A 155 -20.04 5.84 -17.75
N SER A 156 -19.20 4.80 -17.74
CA SER A 156 -18.08 4.69 -18.67
C SER A 156 -18.53 3.78 -19.80
N ASP A 157 -18.95 4.37 -20.91
CA ASP A 157 -19.23 3.67 -22.16
C ASP A 157 -17.93 2.99 -22.63
N SER A 158 -17.83 1.70 -22.35
CA SER A 158 -16.73 0.86 -22.83
C SER A 158 -17.03 0.47 -24.28
N THR A 159 -16.69 1.35 -25.21
CA THR A 159 -16.58 0.99 -26.63
C THR A 159 -15.33 0.11 -26.78
N SER A 160 -15.54 -1.19 -26.95
CA SER A 160 -14.48 -2.16 -27.19
C SER A 160 -13.86 -1.93 -28.58
N GLN A 161 -12.81 -1.11 -28.66
CA GLN A 161 -12.01 -0.96 -29.86
C GLN A 161 -10.90 -2.02 -29.87
N SER A 162 -11.15 -3.07 -30.65
CA SER A 162 -10.20 -4.12 -31.00
C SER A 162 -8.95 -3.48 -31.62
N CYS A 163 -7.82 -3.56 -30.92
CA CYS A 163 -6.52 -3.18 -31.44
C CYS A 163 -5.72 -4.47 -31.67
N SER A 164 -5.60 -4.85 -32.93
CA SER A 164 -4.63 -5.81 -33.43
C SER A 164 -3.23 -5.22 -33.19
N VAL A 165 -2.40 -5.89 -32.39
CA VAL A 165 -0.99 -5.50 -32.20
C VAL A 165 -0.15 -6.44 -33.04
N ASP A 166 0.39 -5.89 -34.11
CA ASP A 166 1.37 -6.54 -34.97
C ASP A 166 2.71 -6.71 -34.25
N ASN A 167 3.32 -7.85 -34.56
CA ASN A 167 4.68 -8.27 -34.22
C ASN A 167 5.72 -7.17 -34.42
N TYR A 168 6.55 -6.95 -33.40
CA TYR A 168 7.93 -6.48 -33.59
C TYR A 168 8.89 -7.37 -32.80
N SER A 169 9.63 -8.17 -33.55
CA SER A 169 10.90 -8.74 -33.15
C SER A 169 11.96 -7.64 -33.26
N GLU A 170 12.73 -7.41 -32.20
CA GLU A 170 14.12 -7.01 -32.37
C GLU A 170 14.95 -7.44 -31.15
N GLU A 171 15.88 -8.33 -31.44
CA GLU A 171 16.90 -8.90 -30.57
C GLU A 171 17.93 -7.81 -30.22
N ARG A 172 18.21 -7.61 -28.93
CA ARG A 172 19.52 -7.11 -28.48
C ARG A 172 19.93 -7.83 -27.21
N GLU A 173 20.87 -8.74 -27.40
CA GLU A 173 21.70 -9.28 -26.33
C GLU A 173 22.48 -8.15 -25.63
N PRO A 174 22.53 -8.12 -24.30
CA PRO A 174 23.58 -7.45 -23.58
C PRO A 174 24.73 -8.43 -23.31
N ASP A 175 25.92 -7.99 -23.71
CA ASP A 175 27.20 -8.68 -23.59
C ASP A 175 27.44 -9.30 -22.20
N GLU A 176 28.01 -10.52 -22.23
CA GLU A 176 28.50 -11.28 -21.10
C GLU A 176 29.68 -10.57 -20.41
N ASP A 177 29.42 -9.86 -19.31
CA ASP A 177 30.47 -9.47 -18.38
C ASP A 177 30.56 -10.45 -17.20
N VAL A 178 31.43 -11.44 -17.39
CA VAL A 178 32.36 -12.02 -16.41
C VAL A 178 31.82 -12.18 -14.98
N ALA A 179 31.35 -13.40 -14.69
CA ALA A 179 31.17 -13.91 -13.33
C ALA A 179 32.52 -13.89 -12.57
N LYS A 180 32.77 -12.81 -11.81
CA LYS A 180 33.74 -12.85 -10.71
C LYS A 180 33.07 -13.50 -9.50
N ASP A 181 33.49 -14.73 -9.23
CA ASP A 181 33.30 -15.44 -7.96
C ASP A 181 33.56 -14.47 -6.80
N THR A 182 32.46 -13.95 -6.25
CA THR A 182 32.50 -13.14 -5.03
C THR A 182 32.14 -14.08 -3.90
N SER A 183 33.13 -14.83 -3.43
CA SER A 183 33.05 -15.50 -2.14
C SER A 183 32.68 -14.45 -1.09
N ILE A 184 31.44 -14.50 -0.60
CA ILE A 184 30.95 -13.62 0.46
C ILE A 184 31.66 -14.04 1.75
N SER A 185 32.87 -13.52 1.94
CA SER A 185 33.51 -13.51 3.25
C SER A 185 32.62 -12.66 4.14
N VAL A 186 31.96 -13.30 5.11
CA VAL A 186 31.24 -12.63 6.20
C VAL A 186 32.31 -12.00 7.10
N ASN A 187 32.94 -10.94 6.60
CA ASN A 187 33.80 -10.10 7.39
C ASN A 187 32.87 -9.37 8.35
N ASN A 188 32.81 -9.87 9.60
CA ASN A 188 32.31 -9.08 10.72
C ASN A 188 32.97 -7.70 10.62
N PRO A 189 32.20 -6.60 10.59
CA PRO A 189 32.77 -5.27 10.53
C PRO A 189 33.63 -5.10 11.78
N HIS A 190 34.94 -5.19 11.59
CA HIS A 190 35.92 -4.92 12.62
C HIS A 190 35.74 -3.43 12.93
N LEU A 191 35.14 -3.16 14.08
CA LEU A 191 34.96 -1.81 14.60
C LEU A 191 36.33 -1.12 14.57
N PRO A 192 36.49 -0.01 13.84
CA PRO A 192 37.74 0.74 13.87
C PRO A 192 37.95 1.25 15.28
N SER A 193 39.01 0.76 15.92
CA SER A 193 39.41 1.20 17.25
C SER A 193 39.99 2.60 17.14
N ASN A 194 39.29 3.54 17.78
CA ASN A 194 39.75 4.76 18.44
C ASN A 194 40.71 5.67 17.66
N ASP A 195 40.19 6.81 17.17
CA ASP A 195 40.69 8.18 17.51
C ASP A 195 40.19 9.32 16.61
N LEU A 196 39.09 9.14 15.89
CA LEU A 196 38.37 10.26 15.27
C LEU A 196 36.91 10.18 15.70
N GLN A 197 36.42 11.23 16.38
CA GLN A 197 34.99 11.44 16.62
C GLN A 197 34.31 11.61 15.25
N ALA A 198 34.00 10.49 14.58
CA ALA A 198 33.11 10.50 13.44
C ALA A 198 31.81 11.14 13.90
N SER A 199 31.31 12.12 13.13
CA SER A 199 30.06 12.76 13.46
C SER A 199 28.98 11.68 13.56
N THR A 200 28.03 11.83 14.48
CA THR A 200 26.84 10.96 14.54
C THR A 200 26.17 10.86 13.16
N GLU A 201 26.27 11.92 12.36
CA GLU A 201 25.80 11.95 10.96
C GLU A 201 26.55 10.97 10.05
N ASP A 202 27.88 10.88 10.17
CA ASP A 202 28.71 9.95 9.36
C ASP A 202 28.39 8.49 9.71
N ILE A 203 28.14 8.22 11.00
CA ILE A 203 27.75 6.90 11.47
C ILE A 203 26.38 6.51 10.90
N LEU A 204 25.39 7.42 10.99
CA LEU A 204 24.05 7.18 10.44
C LEU A 204 24.07 7.03 8.91
N LEU A 205 24.89 7.82 8.23
CA LEU A 205 25.07 7.72 6.78
C LEU A 205 25.66 6.37 6.38
N GLY A 206 26.68 5.90 7.11
CA GLY A 206 27.27 4.58 6.91
C GLY A 206 26.26 3.43 7.07
N PHE A 207 25.40 3.50 8.09
CA PHE A 207 24.31 2.53 8.25
C PHE A 207 23.31 2.57 7.09
N TYR A 208 22.93 3.75 6.64
CA TYR A 208 21.99 3.90 5.53
C TYR A 208 22.57 3.35 4.21
N GLU A 209 23.84 3.62 3.93
CA GLU A 209 24.52 3.08 2.75
C GLU A 209 24.65 1.55 2.79
N ALA A 210 25.02 0.99 3.94
CA ALA A 210 25.06 -0.45 4.13
C ALA A 210 23.68 -1.10 3.92
N PHE A 211 22.64 -0.52 4.52
CA PHE A 211 21.26 -0.99 4.34
C PHE A 211 20.83 -0.93 2.87
N ARG A 212 21.15 0.17 2.17
CA ARG A 212 20.85 0.34 0.75
C ARG A 212 21.56 -0.70 -0.11
N LYS A 213 22.82 -1.02 0.20
CA LYS A 213 23.61 -2.04 -0.49
C LYS A 213 22.98 -3.42 -0.31
N THR A 214 22.59 -3.78 0.92
CA THR A 214 21.92 -5.06 1.21
C THR A 214 20.58 -5.17 0.47
N ASN A 215 19.77 -4.11 0.45
CA ASN A 215 18.51 -4.11 -0.30
C ASN A 215 18.71 -4.25 -1.82
N ARG A 216 19.75 -3.64 -2.38
CA ARG A 216 20.10 -3.85 -3.80
C ARG A 216 20.49 -5.31 -4.07
N GLN A 217 21.23 -5.94 -3.15
CA GLN A 217 21.59 -7.34 -3.30
C GLN A 217 20.37 -8.26 -3.20
N LEU A 218 19.46 -8.01 -2.26
CA LEU A 218 18.21 -8.76 -2.15
C LEU A 218 17.40 -8.70 -3.45
N LYS A 219 17.25 -7.51 -4.05
CA LYS A 219 16.58 -7.36 -5.35
C LYS A 219 17.24 -8.16 -6.49
N ARG A 220 18.58 -8.27 -6.50
CA ARG A 220 19.29 -9.11 -7.49
C ARG A 220 19.04 -10.60 -7.24
N ASN A 221 19.03 -11.01 -5.97
CA ASN A 221 18.73 -12.39 -5.61
C ASN A 221 17.29 -12.77 -6.02
N ASP A 222 16.32 -11.89 -5.78
CA ASP A 222 14.93 -12.09 -6.20
C ASP A 222 14.80 -12.21 -7.72
N ALA A 223 15.49 -11.35 -8.47
CA ALA A 223 15.53 -11.43 -9.93
C ALA A 223 16.14 -12.74 -10.43
N THR A 224 17.23 -13.20 -9.78
CA THR A 224 17.90 -14.46 -10.11
C THR A 224 16.98 -15.66 -9.83
N LEU A 225 16.32 -15.66 -8.67
CA LEU A 225 15.36 -16.69 -8.28
C LEU A 225 14.19 -16.76 -9.27
N LEU A 226 13.66 -15.61 -9.70
CA LEU A 226 12.60 -15.55 -10.70
C LEU A 226 13.05 -16.10 -12.06
N GLY A 227 14.31 -15.88 -12.43
CA GLY A 227 14.94 -16.48 -13.61
C GLY A 227 14.95 -18.01 -13.56
N LEU A 228 15.41 -18.57 -12.43
CA LEU A 228 15.43 -20.03 -12.21
C LEU A 228 14.03 -20.65 -12.28
N PHE A 229 13.01 -19.98 -11.72
CA PHE A 229 11.63 -20.45 -11.82
C PHE A 229 11.11 -20.46 -13.26
N LYS A 230 11.47 -19.47 -14.09
CA LYS A 230 11.12 -19.45 -15.51
C LYS A 230 11.77 -20.62 -16.26
N GLU A 231 13.06 -20.86 -16.02
CA GLU A 231 13.79 -21.96 -16.64
C GLU A 231 13.18 -23.32 -16.27
N GLN A 232 12.92 -23.57 -14.98
CA GLN A 232 12.24 -24.79 -14.54
C GLN A 232 10.87 -24.98 -15.21
N ASN A 233 10.12 -23.90 -15.39
CA ASN A 233 8.82 -23.95 -16.06
C ASN A 233 8.95 -24.33 -17.55
N GLU A 234 9.96 -23.82 -18.26
CA GLU A 234 10.22 -24.21 -19.65
C GLU A 234 10.68 -25.67 -19.79
N ILE A 235 11.49 -26.16 -18.85
CA ILE A 235 11.85 -27.59 -18.77
C ILE A 235 10.58 -28.43 -18.61
N PHE A 236 9.70 -28.05 -17.67
CA PHE A 236 8.45 -28.77 -17.41
C PHE A 236 7.51 -28.77 -18.63
N LYS A 237 7.39 -27.65 -19.34
CA LYS A 237 6.63 -27.56 -20.60
C LYS A 237 7.20 -28.50 -21.66
N THR A 238 8.52 -28.52 -21.81
CA THR A 238 9.22 -29.38 -22.78
C THR A 238 8.97 -30.86 -22.48
N GLN A 239 9.12 -31.28 -21.23
CA GLN A 239 8.83 -32.64 -20.78
C GLN A 239 7.35 -33.02 -21.02
N THR A 240 6.43 -32.12 -20.68
CA THR A 240 4.99 -32.33 -20.90
C THR A 240 4.67 -32.51 -22.39
N ASN A 241 5.26 -31.71 -23.26
CA ASN A 241 5.08 -31.81 -24.71
C ASN A 241 5.66 -33.12 -25.27
N LEU A 242 6.82 -33.56 -24.78
CA LEU A 242 7.41 -34.84 -25.16
C LEU A 242 6.51 -36.01 -24.76
N MET A 243 6.01 -36.00 -23.52
CA MET A 243 5.09 -37.03 -23.02
C MET A 243 3.80 -37.09 -23.84
N LYS A 244 3.22 -35.92 -24.18
CA LYS A 244 2.05 -35.85 -25.09
C LYS A 244 2.33 -36.43 -26.47
N LYS A 245 3.54 -36.27 -27.01
CA LYS A 245 3.91 -36.86 -28.31
C LYS A 245 4.00 -38.38 -28.22
N LEU A 246 4.62 -38.91 -27.17
CA LEU A 246 4.72 -40.36 -26.93
C LEU A 246 3.34 -41.01 -26.76
N MET A 247 2.45 -40.39 -25.99
CA MET A 247 1.09 -40.88 -25.80
C MET A 247 0.24 -40.93 -27.07
N LYS A 248 0.60 -40.20 -28.14
CA LYS A 248 -0.11 -40.26 -29.42
C LYS A 248 0.35 -41.42 -30.31
N GLN A 249 1.46 -42.07 -29.97
CA GLN A 249 2.02 -43.18 -30.76
C GLN A 249 1.49 -44.55 -30.33
N TYR A 250 0.80 -44.62 -29.19
CA TYR A 250 0.15 -45.80 -28.64
C TYR A 250 -1.37 -45.58 -28.62
#